data_AF-A0A955T4E2-F1
#
_entry.id   AF-A0A955T4E2-F1
#
_cell.length_a   1.000
_cell.length_b   1.000
_cell.length_c   1.000
_cell.angle_alpha   90.00
_cell.angle_beta   90.00
_cell.angle_gamma   90.00
#
_symmetry.space_group_name_H-M   'P 1'
#
loop_
_entity.id
_entity.type
_entity.pdbx_description
1 polymer ?
#
loop_
_entity_poly.entity_id
_entity_poly.type
_entity_poly.pdbx_seq_one_letter_code
_entity_poly.pdbx_strand_id
1 'polypeptide(L)' 'FARQAYNDSVMTYNVARESFPAVIVAPALGFNEAELFEIEDEAIREAPQVSFS' A
#
# COMPACT_ATOMS: atom_id res chain seq x y z
N PHE A 1 2.11 -11.93 -5.76
CA PHE A 1 2.52 -12.12 -4.36
C PHE A 1 3.27 -10.92 -3.79
N ALA A 2 4.34 -10.41 -4.42
CA ALA A 2 5.14 -9.31 -3.88
C ALA A 2 4.34 -8.03 -3.54
N ARG A 3 3.48 -7.56 -4.45
CA ARG A 3 2.61 -6.40 -4.20
C ARG A 3 1.66 -6.60 -3.01
N GLN A 4 1.00 -7.75 -2.94
CA GLN A 4 0.06 -8.05 -1.86
C GLN A 4 0.79 -8.05 -0.52
N ALA A 5 1.92 -8.78 -0.42
CA ALA A 5 2.72 -8.82 0.79
C ALA A 5 3.27 -7.45 1.21
N TYR A 6 3.63 -6.60 0.24
CA TYR A 6 4.04 -5.21 0.51
C TYR A 6 2.87 -4.39 1.06
N ASN A 7 1.70 -4.43 0.42
CA ASN A 7 0.53 -3.68 0.89
C ASN A 7 0.08 -4.19 2.28
N ASP A 8 0.10 -5.49 2.52
CA ASP A 8 -0.24 -6.09 3.82
C ASP A 8 0.73 -5.61 4.92
N SER A 9 2.03 -5.47 4.61
CA SER A 9 3.02 -4.97 5.57
C SER A 9 2.85 -3.47 5.83
N VAL A 10 2.58 -2.67 4.79
CA VAL A 10 2.26 -1.24 4.91
C VAL A 10 1.03 -1.02 5.77
N MET A 11 -0.04 -1.79 5.54
CA MET A 11 -1.26 -1.71 6.34
C MET A 11 -0.99 -2.06 7.81
N THR A 12 -0.24 -3.14 8.06
CA THR A 12 0.14 -3.55 9.43
C THR A 12 0.96 -2.47 10.13
N TYR A 13 1.92 -1.87 9.42
CA TYR A 13 2.75 -0.78 9.91
C TYR A 13 1.92 0.46 10.26
N ASN A 14 1.06 0.90 9.34
CA ASN A 14 0.23 2.10 9.56
C ASN A 14 -0.74 1.91 10.73
N VAL A 15 -1.39 0.75 10.84
CA VAL A 15 -2.25 0.41 11.99
C VAL A 15 -1.47 0.46 13.30
N ALA A 16 -0.25 -0.10 13.33
CA ALA A 16 0.60 -0.05 14.51
C ALA A 16 1.04 1.39 14.85
N ARG A 17 1.42 2.19 13.84
CA ARG A 17 1.79 3.62 13.98
C ARG A 17 0.65 4.44 14.57
N GLU A 18 -0.59 4.15 14.18
CA GLU A 18 -1.81 4.86 14.58
C GLU A 18 -2.46 4.32 15.87
N SER A 19 -1.93 3.23 16.41
CA SER A 19 -2.40 2.66 17.67
C SER A 19 -1.75 3.33 18.88
N PHE A 20 -2.45 3.36 20.02
CA PHE A 20 -1.85 3.79 21.28
C PHE A 20 -0.80 2.76 21.74
N PRO A 21 0.39 3.17 22.21
CA PRO A 21 0.84 4.56 22.42
C PRO A 21 1.60 5.18 21.24
N ALA A 22 1.84 4.41 20.16
CA ALA A 22 2.66 4.83 19.03
C ALA A 22 2.18 6.12 18.38
N VAL A 23 0.86 6.36 18.28
CA VAL A 23 0.29 7.57 17.67
C VAL A 23 0.78 8.89 18.31
N ILE A 24 1.19 8.85 19.58
CA ILE A 24 1.71 10.02 20.32
C ILE A 24 3.21 10.24 20.03
N VAL A 25 3.99 9.16 19.94
CA VAL A 25 5.46 9.22 19.90
C VAL A 25 6.03 9.06 18.49
N ALA A 26 5.30 8.43 17.58
CA ALA A 26 5.75 8.14 16.22
C ALA A 26 6.12 9.41 15.43
N PRO A 27 5.31 10.50 15.42
CA PRO A 27 5.68 11.73 14.71
C PRO A 27 6.97 12.37 15.27
N ALA A 28 7.14 12.33 16.59
CA ALA A 28 8.30 12.92 17.27
C ALA A 28 9.62 12.17 16.96
N LEU A 29 9.53 10.88 16.64
CA LEU A 29 10.66 10.05 16.26
C LEU A 29 10.84 9.94 14.73
N GLY A 30 10.03 10.65 13.95
CA GLY A 30 10.10 10.67 12.49
C GLY A 30 9.48 9.45 11.80
N PHE A 31 8.64 8.67 12.49
CA PHE A 31 7.86 7.60 11.88
C PHE A 31 6.60 8.19 11.23
N ASN A 32 6.62 8.25 9.89
CA ASN A 32 5.54 8.78 9.07
C ASN A 32 4.70 7.64 8.46
N GLU A 33 3.54 7.98 7.91
CA GLU A 33 2.71 7.02 7.18
C GLU A 33 3.46 6.42 5.98
N ALA A 34 3.31 5.11 5.76
CA ALA A 34 3.83 4.44 4.59
C ALA A 34 2.76 4.39 3.49
N GLU A 35 3.15 4.65 2.25
CA GLU A 35 2.27 4.62 1.09
C GLU A 35 2.06 3.19 0.56
N LEU A 36 0.85 2.90 0.08
CA LEU A 36 0.55 1.62 -0.56
C LEU A 36 1.15 1.58 -1.97
N PHE A 37 1.56 0.39 -2.39
CA PHE A 37 1.98 0.19 -3.78
C PHE A 37 0.74 0.05 -4.65
N GLU A 38 0.44 1.12 -5.37
CA GLU A 38 -0.62 1.19 -6.37
C GLU A 38 -0.05 1.16 -7.79
N ILE A 39 -0.79 0.58 -8.74
CA ILE A 39 -0.41 0.59 -10.15
C ILE A 39 -1.32 1.67 -10.72
N GLU A 40 -0.73 2.82 -11.04
CA GLU A 40 -1.44 3.98 -11.59
C GLU A 40 -1.80 3.78 -13.08
N ASP A 41 -1.21 2.79 -13.73
CA ASP A 41 -1.42 2.52 -15.15
C ASP A 41 -2.75 1.79 -15.39
N GLU A 42 -3.79 2.59 -15.61
CA GLU A 42 -5.16 2.15 -15.93
C GLU A 42 -5.21 1.25 -17.18
N ALA A 43 -4.21 1.36 -18.08
CA ALA A 43 -4.10 0.55 -19.29
C ALA A 43 -3.95 -0.95 -19.00
N ILE A 44 -3.51 -1.33 -17.79
CA ILE A 44 -3.38 -2.74 -17.37
C ILE A 44 -4.76 -3.31 -16.95
N ARG A 45 -5.76 -2.46 -16.70
CA ARG A 45 -7.16 -2.87 -16.49
C ARG A 45 -7.94 -3.01 -17.80
N GLU A 46 -7.42 -2.56 -18.94
CA GLU A 46 -8.08 -2.80 -20.22
C GLU A 46 -8.01 -4.30 -20.56
N ALA A 47 -9.18 -4.91 -20.73
CA ALA A 47 -9.26 -6.31 -21.13
C ALA A 47 -8.57 -6.48 -22.49
N PRO A 48 -7.72 -7.50 -22.67
CA PRO A 48 -7.07 -7.73 -23.96
C PRO A 48 -8.13 -7.98 -25.02
N GLN A 49 -8.11 -7.20 -26.10
CA GLN A 49 -8.97 -7.41 -27.27
C GLN A 49 -8.50 -8.67 -28.00
N VAL A 50 -9.21 -9.78 -27.81
CA VAL A 50 -8.89 -11.04 -28.50
C VAL A 50 -9.63 -11.08 -29.84
N SER A 51 -8.89 -11.00 -30.95
CA SER A 51 -9.40 -11.22 -32.31
C SER A 51 -9.00 -12.61 -32.80
N PHE A 52 -9.97 -13.37 -33.33
CA PHE A 52 -9.77 -14.73 -33.89
C PHE A 52 -9.96 -14.76 -35.43
N SER A 53 -9.64 -13.67 -36.12
CA SER A 53 -9.67 -13.56 -37.59
C SER A 53 -8.44 -14.16 -38.25
#